data_AF-A0AAI9XHL6-F1
#
_entry.id   AF-A0AAI9XHL6-F1
#
_cell.length_a   1.000
_cell.length_b   1.000
_cell.length_c   1.000
_cell.angle_alpha   90.00
_cell.angle_beta   90.00
_cell.angle_gamma   90.00
#
_symmetry.space_group_name_H-M   'P 1'
#
loop_
_entity.id
_entity.type
_entity.pdbx_description
1 polymer ?
#
loop_
_entity_poly.entity_id
_entity_poly.type
_entity_poly.pdbx_seq_one_letter_code
_entity_poly.pdbx_strand_id
1 'polypeptide(L)'
;MPNYDEFADDQDEVAEDGGAYGNTTNWCLFGEIVRIELITRLVLVCRDKCDFAFLVAIYRDGNAQVDPSSYKIGHTVAVLNTTTKKFLDGREGVRVEKLETCRMNTELVKYTGGIDEQSDTRPCQACGKEAQERKNCGGCGYYYYCDTACQKMA
;
A
#
# COMPACT_ATOMS: atom_id res chain seq x y z
N MET A 1 10.71 21.48 -19.87
CA MET A 1 11.27 20.61 -18.81
C MET A 1 10.62 21.06 -17.51
N PRO A 2 9.77 20.26 -16.87
CA PRO A 2 9.14 20.69 -15.63
C PRO A 2 10.17 20.67 -14.49
N ASN A 3 10.14 21.75 -13.71
CA ASN A 3 10.95 21.99 -12.53
C ASN A 3 10.47 21.05 -11.40
N TYR A 4 11.38 20.30 -10.76
CA TYR A 4 11.11 19.26 -9.76
C TYR A 4 11.45 19.69 -8.32
N ASP A 5 11.53 21.00 -8.07
CA ASP A 5 11.78 21.56 -6.74
C ASP A 5 10.47 22.03 -6.11
N GLU A 6 9.72 21.11 -5.51
CA GLU A 6 8.72 21.40 -4.46
C GLU A 6 8.21 20.09 -3.85
N PHE A 7 9.03 19.45 -3.01
CA PHE A 7 8.53 18.48 -2.02
C PHE A 7 8.91 19.03 -0.64
N ALA A 8 7.94 19.68 -0.02
CA ALA A 8 8.05 20.28 1.29
C ALA A 8 8.44 19.24 2.35
N ASP A 9 9.31 19.65 3.27
CA ASP A 9 9.58 19.00 4.56
C ASP A 9 8.27 18.95 5.35
N ASP A 10 7.51 17.85 5.24
CA ASP A 10 6.40 17.58 6.15
C ASP A 10 6.99 16.98 7.44
N GLN A 11 7.23 17.85 8.42
CA GLN A 11 7.52 17.45 9.80
C GLN A 11 6.28 16.75 10.38
N ASP A 12 6.50 15.55 10.94
CA ASP A 12 5.50 14.73 11.62
C ASP A 12 4.89 15.48 12.84
N GLU A 13 3.77 16.18 12.66
CA GLU A 13 2.88 16.54 13.77
C GLU A 13 1.93 15.38 14.07
N VAL A 14 2.29 14.55 15.05
CA VAL A 14 1.38 13.55 15.63
C VAL A 14 0.46 14.27 16.61
N ALA A 15 -0.83 14.41 16.27
CA ALA A 15 -1.82 15.04 17.13
C ALA A 15 -2.06 14.20 18.40
N GLU A 16 -1.54 14.67 19.53
CA GLU A 16 -1.98 14.26 20.88
C GLU A 16 -3.35 14.89 21.17
N ASP A 17 -4.43 14.32 20.62
CA ASP A 17 -5.68 14.19 21.35
C ASP A 17 -6.73 13.46 20.52
N GLY A 18 -7.51 12.64 21.22
CA GLY A 18 -8.51 11.74 20.64
C GLY A 18 -9.58 12.49 19.83
N GLY A 19 -9.41 12.51 18.51
CA GLY A 19 -10.45 12.88 17.56
C GLY A 19 -10.07 14.03 16.64
N ALA A 20 -9.20 13.77 15.66
CA ALA A 20 -9.10 14.62 14.47
C ALA A 20 -8.50 13.82 13.31
N TYR A 21 -9.33 13.42 12.34
CA TYR A 21 -8.87 13.32 10.96
C TYR A 21 -8.63 14.76 10.48
N GLY A 22 -7.56 15.39 11.00
CA GLY A 22 -7.04 16.62 10.45
C GLY A 22 -6.66 16.35 9.00
N ASN A 23 -6.85 17.35 8.12
CA ASN A 23 -6.53 17.29 6.70
C ASN A 23 -5.02 17.10 6.49
N THR A 24 -4.54 15.89 6.76
CA THR A 24 -3.17 15.43 6.59
C THR A 24 -3.20 14.50 5.40
N THR A 25 -2.54 14.91 4.32
CA THR A 25 -2.37 14.10 3.12
C THR A 25 -1.48 12.91 3.48
N ASN A 26 -2.11 11.83 3.96
CA ASN A 26 -1.42 10.58 4.21
C ASN A 26 -1.41 9.75 2.94
N TRP A 27 -0.25 9.26 2.55
CA TRP A 27 -0.10 8.39 1.40
C TRP A 27 0.60 7.09 1.80
N CYS A 28 0.32 6.03 1.06
CA CYS A 28 0.79 4.70 1.38
C CYS A 28 1.35 4.03 0.13
N LEU A 29 2.61 3.58 0.20
CA LEU A 29 3.19 2.74 -0.83
C LEU A 29 2.78 1.29 -0.61
N PHE A 30 2.38 0.62 -1.68
CA PHE A 30 1.79 -0.70 -1.62
C PHE A 30 2.41 -1.65 -2.64
N GLY A 31 2.77 -2.86 -2.21
CA GLY A 31 3.30 -3.85 -3.14
C GLY A 31 3.43 -5.26 -2.55
N GLU A 32 3.50 -6.23 -3.44
CA GLU A 32 3.75 -7.63 -3.10
C GLU A 32 5.25 -7.88 -2.97
N ILE A 33 5.67 -8.59 -1.91
CA ILE A 33 7.05 -9.02 -1.70
C ILE A 33 7.35 -10.14 -2.69
N VAL A 34 8.24 -9.88 -3.64
CA VAL A 34 8.67 -10.87 -4.64
C VAL A 34 10.01 -11.52 -4.28
N ARG A 35 10.83 -10.85 -3.46
CA ARG A 35 12.12 -11.36 -3.00
C ARG A 35 12.52 -10.72 -1.66
N ILE A 36 13.27 -11.48 -0.85
CA ILE A 36 13.81 -11.03 0.43
C ILE A 36 15.34 -11.11 0.35
N GLU A 37 16.03 -10.03 0.67
CA GLU A 37 17.49 -9.90 0.68
C GLU A 37 17.95 -9.61 2.13
N LEU A 38 18.95 -10.35 2.62
CA LEU A 38 19.38 -10.32 4.05
C LEU A 38 20.88 -10.05 4.24
N ILE A 39 21.57 -9.51 3.23
CA ILE A 39 23.05 -9.45 3.24
C ILE A 39 23.59 -8.53 4.34
N THR A 40 23.20 -7.25 4.32
CA THR A 40 23.63 -6.27 5.33
C THR A 40 22.48 -5.83 6.23
N ARG A 41 21.26 -5.82 5.68
CA ARG A 41 20.00 -5.47 6.34
C ARG A 41 18.87 -6.25 5.66
N LEU A 42 17.72 -6.32 6.31
CA LEU A 42 16.51 -6.81 5.68
C LEU A 42 16.05 -5.82 4.60
N VAL A 43 16.06 -6.28 3.35
CA VAL A 43 15.53 -5.56 2.20
C VAL A 43 14.48 -6.42 1.54
N LEU A 44 13.28 -5.87 1.40
CA LEU A 44 12.19 -6.48 0.66
C LEU A 44 12.21 -5.89 -0.75
N VAL A 45 12.27 -6.78 -1.75
CA VAL A 45 12.02 -6.39 -3.13
C VAL A 45 10.54 -6.59 -3.38
N CYS A 46 9.88 -5.51 -3.73
CA CYS A 46 8.43 -5.47 -3.87
C CYS A 46 8.03 -5.09 -5.29
N ARG A 47 6.83 -5.46 -5.68
CA ARG A 47 6.23 -5.13 -6.96
C ARG A 47 4.84 -4.55 -6.75
N ASP A 48 4.56 -3.41 -7.36
CA ASP A 48 3.23 -2.80 -7.32
C ASP A 48 2.27 -3.39 -8.38
N LYS A 49 1.05 -2.86 -8.46
CA LYS A 49 0.04 -3.30 -9.43
C LYS A 49 0.40 -3.00 -10.90
N CYS A 50 1.33 -2.09 -11.14
CA CYS A 50 1.79 -1.67 -12.46
C CYS A 50 3.07 -2.43 -12.87
N ASP A 51 3.40 -3.51 -12.17
CA ASP A 51 4.64 -4.27 -12.32
C ASP A 51 5.93 -3.47 -12.05
N PHE A 52 5.82 -2.29 -11.41
CA PHE A 52 6.99 -1.51 -11.02
C PHE A 52 7.65 -2.12 -9.78
N ALA A 53 8.94 -2.40 -9.89
CA ALA A 53 9.73 -2.95 -8.80
C ALA A 53 10.32 -1.84 -7.93
N PHE A 54 10.17 -1.96 -6.62
CA PHE A 54 10.74 -1.02 -5.65
C PHE A 54 11.31 -1.77 -4.45
N LEU A 55 12.22 -1.11 -3.73
CA LEU A 55 12.85 -1.68 -2.55
C LEU A 55 12.24 -1.11 -1.28
N VAL A 56 12.11 -1.94 -0.24
CA VAL A 56 11.81 -1.51 1.13
C VAL A 56 12.91 -2.02 2.03
N ALA A 57 13.81 -1.13 2.45
CA ALA A 57 14.93 -1.46 3.31
C ALA A 57 14.63 -1.07 4.76
N ILE A 58 14.78 -2.02 5.68
CA ILE A 58 14.46 -1.82 7.09
C ILE A 58 15.72 -1.35 7.84
N TYR A 59 15.67 -0.12 8.34
CA TYR A 59 16.75 0.58 9.07
C TYR A 59 16.32 0.84 10.50
N ARG A 60 16.23 -0.20 11.32
CA ARG A 60 15.94 -0.01 12.75
C ARG A 60 17.12 0.69 13.43
N ASP A 61 16.82 1.74 14.19
CA ASP A 61 17.79 2.32 15.12
C ASP A 61 17.98 1.37 16.32
N GLY A 62 19.19 0.85 16.47
CA GLY A 62 19.59 -0.05 17.56
C GLY A 62 19.87 -1.50 17.15
N ASN A 63 20.50 -2.25 18.05
CA ASN A 63 21.02 -3.61 17.82
C ASN A 63 19.94 -4.71 17.68
N ALA A 64 18.66 -4.35 17.65
CA ALA A 64 17.57 -5.31 17.58
C ALA A 64 17.27 -5.67 16.12
N GLN A 65 17.89 -6.75 15.63
CA GLN A 65 17.59 -7.29 14.31
C GLN A 65 16.09 -7.57 14.17
N VAL A 66 15.56 -7.21 13.01
CA VAL A 66 14.19 -7.53 12.62
C VAL A 66 14.15 -8.99 12.22
N ASP A 67 13.23 -9.76 12.81
CA ASP A 67 13.08 -11.19 12.51
C ASP A 67 12.58 -11.38 11.07
N PRO A 68 13.40 -11.93 10.16
CA PRO A 68 13.02 -12.17 8.77
C PRO A 68 11.85 -13.14 8.63
N SER A 69 11.62 -14.02 9.61
CA SER A 69 10.57 -15.05 9.54
C SER A 69 9.16 -14.48 9.42
N SER A 70 8.98 -13.24 9.86
CA SER A 70 7.73 -12.49 9.75
C SER A 70 7.43 -11.98 8.33
N TYR A 71 8.42 -12.02 7.42
CA TYR A 71 8.31 -11.57 6.04
C TYR A 71 8.28 -12.78 5.11
N LYS A 72 7.31 -12.80 4.19
CA LYS A 72 7.15 -13.92 3.25
C LYS A 72 6.90 -13.41 1.84
N ILE A 73 7.47 -14.12 0.88
CA ILE A 73 7.18 -13.87 -0.54
C ILE A 73 5.68 -14.09 -0.79
N GLY A 74 5.07 -13.24 -1.62
CA GLY A 74 3.63 -13.22 -1.88
C GLY A 74 2.83 -12.40 -0.87
N HIS A 75 3.42 -11.98 0.25
CA HIS A 75 2.75 -11.08 1.19
C HIS A 75 2.80 -9.64 0.69
N THR A 76 1.87 -8.85 1.18
CA THR A 76 1.79 -7.42 0.89
C THR A 76 2.55 -6.61 1.93
N VAL A 77 3.32 -5.63 1.46
CA VAL A 77 3.85 -4.53 2.27
C VAL A 77 3.05 -3.25 2.02
N ALA A 78 2.79 -2.53 3.10
CA ALA A 78 2.22 -1.19 3.11
C ALA A 78 3.17 -0.27 3.89
N VAL A 79 3.66 0.80 3.26
CA VAL A 79 4.56 1.76 3.90
C VAL A 79 3.94 3.16 3.86
N LEU A 80 3.67 3.72 5.04
CA LEU A 80 3.01 5.01 5.22
C LEU A 80 4.01 6.18 5.16
N ASN A 81 3.62 7.27 4.49
CA ASN A 81 4.27 8.59 4.48
C ASN A 81 5.80 8.53 4.36
N THR A 82 6.32 7.91 3.31
CA THR A 82 7.72 7.50 3.27
C THR A 82 8.53 8.18 2.17
N THR A 83 9.73 8.68 2.42
CA THR A 83 10.51 9.31 1.35
C THR A 83 11.40 8.30 0.62
N THR A 84 11.43 8.38 -0.71
CA THR A 84 12.36 7.60 -1.54
C THR A 84 13.80 8.02 -1.25
N LYS A 85 14.70 7.05 -1.18
CA LYS A 85 16.14 7.21 -0.98
C LYS A 85 16.90 6.40 -2.02
N LYS A 86 18.08 6.91 -2.37
CA LYS A 86 19.06 6.18 -3.18
C LYS A 86 20.01 5.41 -2.26
N PHE A 87 20.15 4.12 -2.50
CA PHE A 87 21.03 3.24 -1.76
C PHE A 87 22.45 3.26 -2.35
N LEU A 88 23.42 2.76 -1.57
CA LEU A 88 24.84 2.73 -1.96
C LEU A 88 25.12 1.86 -3.20
N ASP A 89 24.27 0.87 -3.46
CA ASP A 89 24.33 0.02 -4.66
C ASP A 89 23.72 0.70 -5.90
N GLY A 90 23.32 1.97 -5.79
CA GLY A 90 22.72 2.76 -6.86
C GLY A 90 21.23 2.51 -7.07
N ARG A 91 20.62 1.54 -6.36
CA ARG A 91 19.17 1.28 -6.44
C ARG A 91 18.40 2.37 -5.67
N GLU A 92 17.15 2.58 -6.04
CA GLU A 92 16.24 3.49 -5.35
C GLU A 92 15.13 2.70 -4.66
N GLY A 93 14.65 3.24 -3.54
CA GLY A 93 13.54 2.67 -2.82
C GLY A 93 13.33 3.36 -1.48
N VAL A 94 12.66 2.68 -0.58
CA VAL A 94 12.16 3.24 0.66
C VAL A 94 12.99 2.78 1.84
N ARG A 95 13.30 3.71 2.75
CA ARG A 95 13.97 3.42 4.01
C ARG A 95 12.95 3.49 5.16
N VAL A 96 12.71 2.35 5.80
CA VAL A 96 11.82 2.24 6.96
C VAL A 96 12.64 2.31 8.23
N GLU A 97 12.55 3.42 8.95
CA GLU A 97 13.27 3.60 10.22
C GLU A 97 12.43 3.19 11.42
N LYS A 98 11.13 3.51 11.37
CA LYS A 98 10.14 3.15 12.38
C LYS A 98 9.23 2.06 11.84
N LEU A 99 9.24 0.86 12.45
CA LEU A 99 8.40 -0.26 12.00
C LEU A 99 6.89 0.02 12.07
N GLU A 100 6.46 1.01 12.84
CA GLU A 100 5.06 1.42 12.91
C GLU A 100 4.53 1.99 11.59
N THR A 101 5.40 2.53 10.74
CA THR A 101 5.05 3.02 9.40
C THR A 101 5.00 1.90 8.36
N CYS A 102 5.39 0.68 8.72
CA CYS A 102 5.38 -0.48 7.84
C CYS A 102 4.41 -1.54 8.35
N ARG A 103 3.39 -1.86 7.56
CA ARG A 103 2.42 -2.93 7.85
C ARG A 103 2.52 -4.06 6.84
N MET A 104 2.27 -5.27 7.32
CA MET A 104 2.32 -6.50 6.55
C MET A 104 0.95 -7.17 6.63
N ASN A 105 0.39 -7.59 5.50
CA ASN A 105 -0.83 -8.39 5.50
C ASN A 105 -0.82 -9.35 4.30
N THR A 106 -1.39 -10.53 4.45
CA THR A 106 -1.57 -11.50 3.36
C THR A 106 -2.71 -11.12 2.42
N GLU A 107 -3.70 -10.37 2.89
CA GLU A 107 -4.97 -10.18 2.17
C GLU A 107 -5.14 -8.80 1.53
N LEU A 108 -4.34 -7.79 1.91
CA LEU A 108 -4.66 -6.41 1.52
C LEU A 108 -4.44 -6.09 0.03
N VAL A 109 -3.51 -6.73 -0.70
CA VAL A 109 -3.38 -6.56 -2.17
C VAL A 109 -4.67 -6.88 -2.92
N LYS A 110 -5.46 -7.84 -2.43
CA LYS A 110 -6.74 -8.18 -3.07
C LYS A 110 -7.77 -7.04 -2.97
N TYR A 111 -7.64 -6.19 -1.96
CA TYR A 111 -8.57 -5.09 -1.71
C TYR A 111 -8.11 -3.76 -2.31
N THR A 112 -6.82 -3.59 -2.60
CA THR A 112 -6.28 -2.35 -3.20
C THR A 112 -6.48 -2.26 -4.70
N GLY A 113 -6.69 -3.39 -5.38
CA GLY A 113 -6.92 -3.48 -6.84
C GLY A 113 -8.16 -2.77 -7.39
N GLY A 114 -8.95 -2.06 -6.58
CA GLY A 114 -10.06 -1.23 -7.07
C GLY A 114 -10.11 0.19 -6.50
N ILE A 115 -9.14 0.58 -5.65
CA ILE A 115 -9.25 1.83 -4.88
C ILE A 115 -8.95 3.03 -5.80
N ASP A 116 -8.01 2.85 -6.73
CA ASP A 116 -7.62 3.90 -7.68
C ASP A 116 -8.39 3.89 -9.00
N GLU A 117 -9.06 2.78 -9.31
CA GLU A 117 -9.80 2.66 -10.57
C GLU A 117 -11.26 3.04 -10.33
N GLN A 118 -11.53 4.35 -10.37
CA GLN A 118 -12.83 4.85 -10.84
C GLN A 118 -12.96 4.56 -12.34
N SER A 119 -12.93 3.28 -12.73
CA SER A 119 -13.49 2.88 -14.00
C SER A 119 -15.00 2.78 -13.81
N ASP A 120 -15.76 3.37 -14.72
CA ASP A 120 -17.23 3.30 -14.74
C ASP A 120 -17.73 1.87 -15.07
N THR A 121 -16.83 0.88 -15.08
CA THR A 121 -17.06 -0.49 -15.55
C THR A 121 -16.88 -1.58 -14.49
N ARG A 122 -16.60 -1.24 -13.21
CA ARG A 122 -16.28 -2.20 -12.12
C ARG A 122 -17.22 -3.42 -12.05
N PRO A 123 -16.77 -4.65 -12.35
CA PRO A 123 -17.60 -5.86 -12.51
C PRO A 123 -18.47 -6.12 -11.28
N CYS A 124 -19.61 -6.80 -11.47
CA CYS A 124 -20.42 -7.26 -10.35
C CYS A 124 -19.57 -8.14 -9.42
N GLN A 125 -19.50 -7.80 -8.14
CA GLN A 125 -18.63 -8.49 -7.18
C GLN A 125 -19.01 -9.98 -7.01
N ALA A 126 -20.29 -10.33 -7.21
CA ALA A 126 -20.77 -11.70 -7.02
C ALA A 126 -20.63 -12.59 -8.27
N CYS A 127 -20.91 -12.04 -9.45
CA CYS A 127 -21.00 -12.83 -10.68
C CYS A 127 -19.95 -12.46 -11.74
N GLY A 128 -19.13 -11.45 -11.48
CA GLY A 128 -18.07 -10.98 -12.37
C GLY A 128 -18.54 -10.32 -13.66
N LYS A 129 -19.86 -10.22 -13.89
CA LYS A 129 -20.40 -9.70 -15.15
C LYS A 129 -20.34 -8.18 -15.21
N GLU A 130 -20.05 -7.68 -16.41
CA GLU A 130 -20.18 -6.26 -16.73
C GLU A 130 -21.63 -5.96 -17.18
N ALA A 131 -22.50 -5.55 -16.25
CA ALA A 131 -23.87 -5.09 -16.57
C ALA A 131 -23.95 -3.56 -16.83
N GLN A 132 -24.87 -3.11 -17.70
CA GLN A 132 -25.06 -1.68 -18.04
C GLN A 132 -25.67 -0.84 -16.91
N GLU A 133 -26.51 -1.44 -16.06
CA GLU A 133 -27.08 -0.78 -14.89
C GLU A 133 -26.72 -1.59 -13.63
N ARG A 134 -26.05 -0.95 -12.66
CA ARG A 134 -25.61 -1.58 -11.40
C ARG A 134 -25.98 -0.70 -10.22
N LYS A 135 -26.21 -1.35 -9.09
CA LYS A 135 -26.40 -0.67 -7.80
C LYS A 135 -25.13 -0.80 -6.99
N ASN A 136 -24.65 0.31 -6.44
CA ASN A 136 -23.57 0.29 -5.47
C ASN A 136 -24.09 -0.21 -4.12
N CYS A 137 -23.20 -0.80 -3.33
CA CYS A 137 -23.50 -1.17 -1.95
C CYS A 137 -23.80 0.10 -1.14
N GLY A 138 -25.00 0.24 -0.61
CA GLY A 138 -25.34 1.39 0.26
C GLY A 138 -24.52 1.47 1.56
N GLY A 139 -23.92 0.35 2.00
CA GLY A 139 -23.11 0.30 3.22
C GLY A 139 -21.66 0.74 3.02
N CYS A 140 -20.99 0.22 1.98
CA CYS A 140 -19.57 0.51 1.73
C CYS A 140 -19.30 1.49 0.58
N GLY A 141 -20.30 1.79 -0.26
CA GLY A 141 -20.19 2.70 -1.41
C GLY A 141 -19.28 2.24 -2.55
N TYR A 142 -18.59 1.10 -2.40
CA TYR A 142 -17.45 0.73 -3.24
C TYR A 142 -17.69 -0.45 -4.19
N TYR A 143 -18.44 -1.45 -3.73
CA TYR A 143 -18.79 -2.64 -4.52
C TYR A 143 -20.06 -2.42 -5.32
N TYR A 144 -20.09 -2.98 -6.52
CA TYR A 144 -21.22 -2.91 -7.45
C TYR A 144 -21.82 -4.28 -7.66
N TYR A 145 -23.14 -4.31 -7.80
CA TYR A 145 -23.91 -5.52 -8.02
C TYR A 145 -24.91 -5.31 -9.15
N CYS A 146 -25.17 -6.37 -9.92
CA CYS A 146 -26.28 -6.38 -10.88
C CYS A 146 -27.63 -6.15 -10.18
N ASP A 147 -27.81 -6.79 -9.02
CA ASP A 147 -29.04 -6.75 -8.25
C ASP A 147 -28.80 -7.12 -6.77
N THR A 148 -29.87 -7.06 -5.98
CA THR A 148 -29.86 -7.44 -4.56
C THR A 148 -29.55 -8.93 -4.35
N ALA A 149 -29.81 -9.79 -5.34
CA ALA A 149 -29.49 -11.22 -5.23
C ALA A 149 -27.98 -11.43 -5.27
N CYS A 150 -27.29 -10.78 -6.22
CA CYS A 150 -25.83 -10.72 -6.27
C CYS A 150 -25.26 -10.14 -4.98
N GLN A 151 -25.84 -9.08 -4.43
CA GLN A 151 -25.37 -8.51 -3.17
C GLN A 151 -25.46 -9.48 -1.98
N LYS A 152 -26.48 -10.36 -1.95
CA LYS A 152 -26.63 -11.36 -0.88
C LYS A 152 -25.75 -12.59 -1.05
N MET A 153 -25.19 -12.79 -2.25
CA MET A 153 -24.32 -13.93 -2.58
C MET A 153 -22.84 -13.62 -2.43
N ALA A 154 -22.46 -12.34 -2.37
CA ALA A 154 -21.09 -11.87 -2.27
C ALA A 154 -20.54 -11.90 -0.84
#